data_AF-A0A238URY9-F1
#
_entry.id   AF-A0A238URY9-F1
#
_cell.length_a   1.000
_cell.length_b   1.000
_cell.length_c   1.000
_cell.angle_alpha   90.00
_cell.angle_beta   90.00
_cell.angle_gamma   90.00
#
_symmetry.space_group_name_H-M   'P 1'
#
loop_
_entity.id
_entity.type
_entity.pdbx_description
1 polymer ?
#
loop_
_entity_poly.entity_id
_entity_poly.type
_entity_poly.pdbx_seq_one_letter_code
_entity_poly.pdbx_strand_id
1 'polypeptide(L)'
;MTAKDFKLELREIKESLKGLTLQLVTQNGYRPYFSLKDFGNAVLNEESKGNDFRINQVWTDCGTLSVKSIKNLGELIRTNSVTAIQFESFWNPKTPEEYIRSFGALD
;
A
#
# COMPACT_ATOMS: atom_id res chain seq x y z
N MET A 1 7.23 3.32 -2.09
CA MET A 1 7.55 2.94 -3.48
C MET A 1 6.63 3.72 -4.41
N THR A 2 7.02 3.94 -5.66
CA THR A 2 6.15 4.73 -6.57
C THR A 2 4.84 4.00 -6.84
N ALA A 3 3.79 4.74 -7.23
CA ALA A 3 2.53 4.12 -7.66
C ALA A 3 2.71 3.10 -8.80
N LYS A 4 3.62 3.39 -9.74
CA LYS A 4 3.94 2.49 -10.85
C LYS A 4 4.56 1.19 -10.35
N ASP A 5 5.57 1.28 -9.49
CA ASP A 5 6.27 0.11 -8.94
C ASP A 5 5.30 -0.71 -8.09
N PHE A 6 4.53 -0.05 -7.23
CA PHE A 6 3.52 -0.69 -6.40
C PHE A 6 2.56 -1.53 -7.23
N LYS A 7 1.96 -0.97 -8.28
CA LYS A 7 1.01 -1.70 -9.15
C LYS A 7 1.68 -2.86 -9.89
N LEU A 8 2.92 -2.70 -10.32
CA LEU A 8 3.67 -3.73 -11.02
C LEU A 8 3.96 -4.91 -10.09
N GLU A 9 4.55 -4.64 -8.93
CA GLU A 9 4.88 -5.67 -7.93
C GLU A 9 3.60 -6.33 -7.38
N LEU A 10 2.54 -5.57 -7.12
CA LEU A 10 1.27 -6.11 -6.63
C LEU A 10 0.64 -7.07 -7.65
N ARG A 11 0.81 -6.82 -8.95
CA ARG A 11 0.33 -7.70 -10.02
C ARG A 11 1.06 -9.05 -10.01
N GLU A 12 2.33 -9.09 -9.61
CA GLU A 12 3.13 -10.32 -9.52
C GLU A 12 2.60 -11.25 -8.41
N ILE A 13 2.10 -10.69 -7.32
CA ILE A 13 1.56 -11.46 -6.18
C ILE A 13 0.03 -11.54 -6.14
N LYS A 14 -0.67 -11.07 -7.19
CA LYS A 14 -2.14 -10.91 -7.20
C LYS A 14 -2.90 -12.18 -6.81
N GLU A 15 -2.39 -13.34 -7.19
CA GLU A 15 -3.03 -14.62 -6.92
C GLU A 15 -2.94 -14.97 -5.44
N SER A 16 -1.81 -14.64 -4.80
CA SER A 16 -1.61 -14.80 -3.36
C SER A 16 -2.46 -13.84 -2.53
N LEU A 17 -2.91 -12.71 -3.11
CA LEU A 17 -3.77 -11.75 -2.41
C LEU A 17 -5.25 -12.16 -2.40
N LYS A 18 -5.66 -13.18 -3.17
CA LYS A 18 -7.06 -13.60 -3.23
C LYS A 18 -7.52 -14.17 -1.89
N GLY A 19 -8.68 -13.72 -1.42
CA GLY A 19 -9.27 -14.16 -0.14
C GLY A 19 -8.72 -13.43 1.09
N LEU A 20 -7.69 -12.58 0.92
CA LEU A 20 -7.18 -11.74 2.02
C LEU A 20 -7.98 -10.45 2.14
N THR A 21 -8.10 -9.92 3.36
CA THR A 21 -8.60 -8.56 3.57
C THR A 21 -7.48 -7.57 3.25
N LEU A 22 -7.70 -6.71 2.25
CA LEU A 22 -6.76 -5.65 1.88
C LEU A 22 -7.25 -4.32 2.40
N GLN A 23 -6.48 -3.65 3.25
CA GLN A 23 -6.84 -2.35 3.80
C GLN A 23 -5.97 -1.27 3.15
N LEU A 24 -6.59 -0.14 2.77
CA LEU A 24 -5.88 1.04 2.32
C LEU A 24 -6.06 2.17 3.33
N VAL A 25 -4.95 2.68 3.85
CA VAL A 25 -4.87 3.91 4.64
C VAL A 25 -4.64 5.07 3.70
N THR A 26 -5.40 6.14 3.91
CA THR A 26 -5.34 7.41 3.18
C THR A 26 -5.32 8.54 4.20
N GLN A 27 -5.14 9.79 3.74
CA GLN A 27 -5.27 10.96 4.60
C GLN A 27 -6.64 11.08 5.28
N ASN A 28 -7.69 10.48 4.68
CA ASN A 28 -9.07 10.53 5.19
C ASN A 28 -9.42 9.37 6.13
N GLY A 29 -8.46 8.52 6.49
CA GLY A 29 -8.66 7.34 7.32
C GLY A 29 -8.36 6.04 6.57
N TYR A 30 -8.91 4.92 7.05
CA TYR A 30 -8.64 3.59 6.52
C TYR A 30 -9.91 2.89 6.03
N ARG A 31 -9.79 2.08 4.97
CA ARG A 31 -10.90 1.29 4.44
C ARG A 31 -10.47 -0.13 4.07
N PRO A 32 -11.20 -1.17 4.52
CA PRO A 32 -10.98 -2.55 4.06
C PRO A 32 -11.65 -2.81 2.70
N TYR A 33 -11.03 -3.69 1.93
CA TYR A 33 -11.46 -4.15 0.62
C TYR A 33 -11.35 -5.68 0.56
N PHE A 34 -12.44 -6.32 0.14
CA PHE A 34 -12.55 -7.79 0.06
C PHE A 34 -12.42 -8.31 -1.37
N SER A 35 -12.34 -7.41 -2.36
CA SER A 35 -12.14 -7.74 -3.76
C SER A 35 -10.89 -7.03 -4.29
N LEU A 36 -10.11 -7.74 -5.10
CA LEU A 36 -8.93 -7.16 -5.77
C LEU A 36 -9.32 -6.04 -6.74
N LYS A 37 -10.54 -6.09 -7.29
CA LYS A 37 -11.06 -5.07 -8.19
C LYS A 37 -11.29 -3.75 -7.46
N ASP A 38 -11.98 -3.78 -6.33
CA ASP A 38 -12.29 -2.56 -5.57
C ASP A 38 -11.02 -1.98 -4.94
N PHE A 39 -10.15 -2.85 -4.44
CA PHE A 39 -8.84 -2.44 -3.96
C PHE A 39 -8.01 -1.77 -5.08
N GLY A 40 -7.95 -2.40 -6.26
CA GLY A 40 -7.26 -1.83 -7.43
C GLY A 40 -7.80 -0.47 -7.84
N ASN A 41 -9.13 -0.29 -7.84
CA ASN A 41 -9.76 1.00 -8.13
C ASN A 41 -9.38 2.07 -7.09
N ALA A 42 -9.31 1.71 -5.81
CA ALA A 42 -8.87 2.63 -4.76
C ALA A 42 -7.41 3.05 -4.94
N VAL A 43 -6.53 2.12 -5.31
CA VAL A 43 -5.12 2.41 -5.62
C VAL A 43 -5.02 3.38 -6.80
N LEU A 44 -5.78 3.17 -7.88
CA LEU A 44 -5.80 4.09 -9.02
C LEU A 44 -6.32 5.48 -8.65
N ASN A 45 -7.30 5.56 -7.74
CA ASN A 45 -7.83 6.83 -7.23
C ASN A 45 -6.83 7.59 -6.35
N GLU A 46 -6.00 6.89 -5.57
CA GLU A 46 -4.95 7.56 -4.79
C GLU A 46 -3.75 7.95 -5.67
N GLU A 47 -3.42 7.14 -6.67
CA GLU A 47 -2.40 7.48 -7.66
C GLU A 47 -2.76 8.76 -8.44
N SER A 48 -4.03 8.95 -8.82
CA SER A 48 -4.46 10.16 -9.54
C SER A 48 -4.31 11.45 -8.72
N LYS A 49 -4.15 11.33 -7.38
CA LYS A 49 -3.83 12.42 -6.46
C LYS A 49 -2.32 12.63 -6.27
N GLY A 50 -1.49 11.84 -6.94
CA GLY A 50 -0.03 11.88 -6.82
C GLY A 50 0.54 11.10 -5.66
N ASN A 51 -0.24 10.19 -5.04
CA ASN A 51 0.24 9.42 -3.89
C ASN A 51 1.11 8.23 -4.31
N ASP A 52 2.14 8.00 -3.49
CA ASP A 52 2.94 6.77 -3.47
C ASP A 52 2.36 5.79 -2.45
N PHE A 53 2.86 4.55 -2.45
CA PHE A 53 2.35 3.49 -1.57
C PHE A 53 3.44 2.81 -0.77
N ARG A 54 3.07 2.25 0.38
CA ARG A 54 3.92 1.37 1.19
C ARG A 54 3.08 0.30 1.87
N ILE A 55 3.73 -0.80 2.24
CA ILE A 55 3.15 -1.78 3.16
C ILE A 55 3.29 -1.18 4.55
N ASN A 56 2.19 -1.08 5.29
CA ASN A 56 2.22 -0.61 6.67
C ASN A 56 2.29 -1.80 7.63
N GLN A 57 1.32 -2.72 7.53
CA GLN A 57 1.18 -3.84 8.45
C GLN A 57 0.68 -5.10 7.73
N VAL A 58 1.08 -6.27 8.23
CA VAL A 58 0.55 -7.57 7.83
C VAL A 58 0.11 -8.31 9.07
N TRP A 59 -1.12 -8.81 9.08
CA TRP A 59 -1.65 -9.62 10.16
C TRP A 59 -1.52 -11.10 9.84
N THR A 60 -1.01 -11.86 10.80
CA THR A 60 -0.96 -13.31 10.81
C THR A 60 -1.66 -13.83 12.06
N ASP A 61 -1.88 -15.14 12.12
CA ASP A 61 -2.43 -15.79 13.32
C ASP A 61 -1.54 -15.61 14.57
N CYS A 62 -0.26 -15.26 14.37
CA CYS A 62 0.71 -15.04 15.45
C CYS A 62 0.89 -13.56 15.82
N GLY A 63 0.18 -12.63 15.17
CA GLY A 63 0.27 -11.19 15.42
C GLY A 63 0.59 -10.37 14.18
N THR A 64 1.16 -9.17 14.37
CA THR A 64 1.48 -8.24 13.27
C THR A 64 2.96 -8.33 12.88
N LEU A 65 3.22 -8.36 11.58
CA LEU A 65 4.54 -8.34 10.99
C LEU A 65 4.72 -7.12 10.08
N SER A 66 5.96 -6.64 9.99
CA SER A 66 6.37 -5.63 9.02
C SER A 66 7.16 -6.28 7.89
N VAL A 67 6.85 -5.93 6.65
CA VAL A 67 7.55 -6.40 5.45
C VAL A 67 8.08 -5.23 4.65
N LYS A 68 9.31 -5.36 4.15
CA LYS A 68 10.03 -4.27 3.48
C LYS A 68 9.77 -4.17 1.97
N SER A 69 9.17 -5.19 1.36
CA SER A 69 8.92 -5.24 -0.08
C SER A 69 7.71 -6.12 -0.40
N ILE A 70 7.10 -5.91 -1.57
CA ILE A 70 5.97 -6.73 -2.03
C ILE A 70 6.43 -8.15 -2.35
N LYS A 71 7.66 -8.33 -2.82
CA LYS A 71 8.25 -9.66 -3.01
C LYS A 71 8.28 -10.45 -1.69
N ASN A 72 8.80 -9.85 -0.61
CA ASN A 72 8.85 -10.50 0.70
C ASN A 72 7.44 -10.75 1.25
N LEU A 73 6.48 -9.87 0.97
CA LEU A 73 5.08 -10.09 1.28
C LEU A 73 4.53 -11.33 0.56
N GLY A 74 4.83 -11.51 -0.73
CA GLY A 74 4.44 -12.69 -1.49
C GLY A 74 5.01 -14.00 -0.90
N GLU A 75 6.26 -13.99 -0.45
CA GLU A 75 6.88 -15.12 0.24
C GLU A 75 6.25 -15.37 1.62
N LEU A 76 5.93 -14.30 2.36
CA LEU A 76 5.27 -14.37 3.66
C LEU A 76 3.88 -15.02 3.55
N ILE A 77 3.07 -14.60 2.57
CA ILE A 77 1.72 -15.16 2.34
C ILE A 77 1.78 -16.67 2.03
N ARG A 78 2.84 -17.14 1.36
CA ARG A 78 2.98 -18.57 1.03
C ARG A 78 3.42 -19.43 2.20
N THR A 79 4.09 -18.84 3.18
CA THR A 79 4.74 -19.57 4.28
C THR A 79 3.99 -19.43 5.61
N ASN A 80 3.13 -18.43 5.73
CA ASN A 80 2.39 -18.11 6.93
C ASN A 80 0.90 -17.94 6.63
N SER A 81 0.07 -18.19 7.64
CA SER A 81 -1.34 -17.86 7.61
C SER A 81 -1.50 -16.34 7.77
N VAL A 82 -1.54 -15.64 6.63
CA VAL A 82 -1.82 -14.20 6.56
C VAL A 82 -3.34 -14.00 6.48
N THR A 83 -3.88 -13.12 7.32
CA THR A 83 -5.33 -12.86 7.39
C THR A 83 -5.71 -11.51 6.78
N ALA A 84 -4.84 -10.52 6.92
CA ALA A 84 -5.04 -9.19 6.37
C ALA A 84 -3.72 -8.47 6.06
N ILE A 85 -3.78 -7.51 5.15
CA ILE A 85 -2.65 -6.65 4.77
C ILE A 85 -3.13 -5.20 4.74
N GLN A 86 -2.40 -4.31 5.37
CA GLN A 86 -2.63 -2.87 5.30
C GLN A 86 -1.54 -2.20 4.47
N PHE A 87 -1.99 -1.50 3.44
CA PHE A 87 -1.21 -0.59 2.65
C PHE A 87 -1.54 0.84 3.04
N GLU A 88 -0.58 1.72 2.86
CA GLU A 88 -0.76 3.15 3.09
C GLU A 88 -0.42 3.90 1.81
N SER A 89 -1.34 4.79 1.43
CA SER A 89 -1.10 5.83 0.45
C SER A 89 -0.58 7.08 1.17
N PHE A 90 0.47 7.67 0.62
CA PHE A 90 1.07 8.87 1.19
C PHE A 90 1.53 9.82 0.09
N TRP A 91 1.43 11.11 0.37
CA TRP A 91 2.03 12.12 -0.49
C TRP A 91 3.54 12.09 -0.31
N ASN A 92 4.27 12.10 -1.41
CA ASN A 92 5.72 12.07 -1.42
C ASN A 92 6.23 13.18 -2.35
N PRO A 93 6.94 14.20 -1.82
CA PRO A 93 7.47 15.28 -2.65
C PRO A 93 8.45 14.72 -3.67
N LYS A 94 8.28 15.11 -4.93
CA LYS A 94 9.12 14.67 -6.04
C LYS A 94 10.26 15.63 -6.32
N THR A 95 10.14 16.89 -5.85
CA THR A 95 11.18 17.90 -5.98
C THR A 95 11.53 18.55 -4.64
N PRO A 96 12.74 19.12 -4.49
CA PRO A 96 13.11 19.92 -3.33
C PRO A 96 12.14 21.08 -3.08
N GLU A 97 11.63 21.72 -4.13
CA GLU A 97 10.69 22.84 -4.03
C GLU A 97 9.35 22.39 -3.43
N GLU A 98 8.83 21.24 -3.86
CA GLU A 98 7.62 20.64 -3.27
C GLU A 98 7.84 20.30 -1.79
N TYR A 99 9.01 19.72 -1.47
CA TYR A 99 9.37 19.41 -0.09
C TYR A 99 9.39 20.68 0.77
N ILE A 100 10.07 21.74 0.34
CA ILE A 100 10.15 23.01 1.08
C ILE A 100 8.77 23.65 1.23
N ARG A 101 7.93 23.66 0.18
CA ARG A 101 6.55 24.18 0.25
C ARG A 101 5.71 23.45 1.28
N SER A 102 5.94 22.16 1.50
CA SER A 102 5.16 21.37 2.47
C SER A 102 5.37 21.79 3.93
N PHE A 103 6.44 22.53 4.24
CA PHE A 103 6.68 23.12 5.56
C PHE A 103 6.11 24.54 5.71
N GLY A 104 5.41 25.06 4.70
CA GLY A 104 4.90 26.45 4.72
C GLY A 104 6.00 27.51 4.60
N ALA A 105 7.20 27.14 4.14
CA ALA A 105 8.38 28.00 4.15
C ALA A 105 8.55 28.87 2.88
N LEU A 106 7.56 28.90 1.98
CA LEU A 106 7.61 29.63 0.70
C LEU A 106 6.38 30.55 0.46
N ASP A 107 5.66 30.91 1.53
CA ASP A 107 4.73 32.05 1.52
C ASP A 107 5.46 33.37 1.83
#